data_AF-A0A436E9K8-F1
#
_entry.id   AF-A0A436E9K8-F1
#
_cell.length_a   1.000
_cell.length_b   1.000
_cell.length_c   1.000
_cell.angle_alpha   90.00
_cell.angle_beta   90.00
_cell.angle_gamma   90.00
#
_symmetry.space_group_name_H-M   'P 1'
#
loop_
_entity.id
_entity.type
_entity.pdbx_description
1 polymer ?
#
loop_
_entity_poly.entity_id
_entity_poly.type
_entity_poly.pdbx_seq_one_letter_code
_entity_poly.pdbx_strand_id
1 'polypeptide(L)' 'LVVRGRQTDDTEREFLHRGIAARQFQRCFVLADGMRVIAAELKNGLLSIDLDRPESERLVRKINISVKD' A
#
# COMPACT_ATOMS: atom_id res chain seq x y z
N LEU A 1 3.37 5.09 -1.08
CA LEU A 1 2.86 4.22 0.01
C LEU A 1 3.77 4.33 1.23
N VAL A 2 3.21 4.56 2.42
CA VAL A 2 3.97 4.64 3.68
C VAL A 2 3.48 3.53 4.62
N VAL A 3 4.40 2.73 5.13
CA VAL A 3 4.13 1.65 6.10
C VAL A 3 4.83 1.97 7.40
N ARG A 4 4.09 1.97 8.50
CA ARG A 4 4.59 2.26 9.85
C ARG A 4 4.30 1.08 10.77
N GLY A 5 5.27 0.70 11.57
CA GLY A 5 5.10 -0.25 12.66
C GLY A 5 5.56 0.38 13.97
N ARG A 6 4.70 0.30 14.99
CA ARG A 6 5.01 0.64 16.38
C ARG A 6 4.39 -0.44 17.24
N GLN A 7 5.24 -1.18 17.95
CA GLN A 7 4.78 -2.07 19.00
C GLN A 7 4.87 -1.29 20.31
N THR A 8 3.82 -1.36 21.12
CA THR A 8 3.83 -0.81 22.47
C THR A 8 4.60 -1.80 23.33
N ASP A 9 5.65 -1.33 24.01
CA ASP A 9 6.36 -2.18 24.96
C ASP A 9 5.51 -2.36 26.21
N ASP A 10 5.39 -3.62 26.64
CA ASP A 10 4.71 -3.98 27.88
C ASP A 10 5.72 -3.91 29.03
N THR A 11 5.67 -2.82 29.78
CA THR A 11 6.64 -2.51 30.85
C THR A 11 6.52 -3.41 32.06
N GLU A 12 5.45 -4.21 32.18
CA GLU A 12 5.25 -5.14 33.30
C GLU A 12 5.92 -6.50 33.10
N ARG A 13 6.49 -6.78 31.92
CA ARG A 13 7.14 -8.08 31.64
C ARG A 13 8.65 -8.01 31.81
N GLU A 14 9.15 -8.80 32.76
CA GLU A 14 10.58 -9.06 32.89
C GLU A 14 11.03 -10.15 31.91
N PHE A 15 12.06 -9.86 31.13
CA PHE A 15 12.64 -10.79 30.17
C PHE A 15 14.06 -11.16 30.60
N LEU A 16 14.37 -12.45 30.67
CA LEU A 16 15.75 -12.91 30.89
C LEU A 16 16.67 -12.55 29.69
N HIS A 17 16.13 -12.62 28.47
CA HIS A 17 16.82 -12.19 27.25
C HIS A 17 15.81 -11.80 26.16
N ARG A 18 16.05 -10.67 25.49
CA ARG A 18 15.22 -10.14 24.39
C ARG A 18 16.01 -10.15 23.08
N GLY A 19 15.98 -11.28 22.37
CA GLY A 19 16.75 -11.47 21.13
C GLY A 19 16.28 -10.64 19.94
N ILE A 20 15.04 -10.15 19.96
CA ILE A 20 14.48 -9.29 18.90
C ILE A 20 13.85 -8.06 19.53
N ALA A 21 14.43 -6.90 19.24
CA ALA A 21 13.91 -5.62 19.70
C ALA A 21 12.67 -5.22 18.88
N ALA A 22 11.61 -4.79 19.56
CA ALA A 22 10.38 -4.30 18.94
C ALA A 22 10.51 -2.84 18.46
N ARG A 23 11.48 -2.59 17.59
CA ARG A 23 11.79 -1.22 17.16
C ARG A 23 10.68 -0.66 16.28
N GLN A 24 10.39 0.62 16.48
CA GLN A 24 9.51 1.36 15.58
C GLN A 24 10.18 1.46 14.20
N PHE A 25 9.39 1.38 13.14
CA PHE A 25 9.89 1.54 11.78
C PHE A 25 8.93 2.35 10.92
N GLN A 26 9.50 3.00 9.91
CA GLN A 26 8.78 3.57 8.77
C GLN A 26 9.48 3.15 7.49
N ARG A 27 8.71 2.66 6.52
CA ARG A 27 9.17 2.38 5.15
C ARG A 27 8.31 3.17 4.17
N CYS A 28 8.96 3.85 3.24
CA CYS A 28 8.30 4.64 2.21
C CYS A 28 8.61 4.01 0.85
N PHE A 29 7.57 3.76 0.06
CA PHE A 29 7.65 3.19 -1.27
C PHE A 29 7.05 4.18 -2.27
N VAL A 30 7.78 4.41 -3.35
CA VAL A 30 7.25 5.12 -4.52
C VAL A 30 6.44 4.11 -5.32
N LEU A 31 5.18 4.45 -5.63
CA LEU A 31 4.35 3.65 -6.52
C LEU A 31 4.48 4.22 -7.94
N ALA A 32 4.49 3.34 -8.93
CA ALA A 32 4.41 3.77 -10.32
C ALA A 32 3.04 4.40 -10.60
N ASP A 33 2.97 5.26 -11.61
CA ASP A 33 1.72 5.88 -12.03
C ASP A 33 0.64 4.84 -12.36
N GLY A 34 -0.59 5.16 -11.98
CA GLY A 34 -1.75 4.30 -12.17
C GLY A 34 -1.85 3.12 -11.21
N MET A 35 -0.89 2.90 -10.30
CA MET A 35 -1.04 1.87 -9.26
C MET A 35 -2.00 2.32 -8.15
N ARG A 36 -2.87 1.41 -7.68
CA ARG A 36 -3.76 1.65 -6.54
C ARG A 36 -3.61 0.52 -5.52
N VAL A 37 -3.80 0.86 -4.25
CA VAL A 37 -3.82 -0.12 -3.16
C VAL A 37 -5.23 -0.70 -3.08
N ILE A 38 -5.34 -2.03 -3.13
CA ILE A 38 -6.65 -2.71 -3.10
C ILE A 38 -6.91 -3.41 -1.77
N ALA A 39 -5.88 -3.92 -1.10
CA ALA A 39 -6.00 -4.58 0.19
C ALA A 39 -4.70 -4.52 1.01
N ALA A 40 -4.82 -4.73 2.31
CA ALA A 40 -3.71 -4.95 3.22
C ALA A 40 -4.12 -5.96 4.30
N GLU A 41 -3.33 -7.00 4.49
CA GLU A 41 -3.59 -8.06 5.48
C GLU A 41 -2.32 -8.34 6.29
N LEU A 42 -2.45 -8.37 7.63
CA LEU A 42 -1.39 -8.82 8.53
C LEU A 42 -1.75 -10.20 9.06
N LYS A 43 -0.99 -11.22 8.63
CA LYS A 43 -1.22 -12.60 9.04
C LYS A 43 0.09 -13.28 9.42
N ASN A 44 0.12 -13.95 10.57
CA ASN A 44 1.30 -14.65 11.10
C ASN A 44 2.58 -13.80 11.12
N GLY A 45 2.45 -12.50 11.41
CA GLY A 45 3.58 -11.56 11.46
C GLY A 45 4.04 -11.01 10.10
N LEU A 46 3.36 -11.35 9.00
CA LEU A 46 3.65 -10.84 7.67
C LEU A 46 2.55 -9.89 7.20
N LEU A 47 2.92 -8.66 6.83
CA LEU A 47 2.03 -7.70 6.19
C LEU A 47 2.09 -7.89 4.67
N SER A 48 0.99 -8.36 4.07
CA SER A 48 0.77 -8.32 2.62
C SER A 48 0.03 -7.04 2.25
N ILE A 49 0.44 -6.40 1.15
CA ILE A 49 -0.25 -5.22 0.59
C ILE A 49 -0.45 -5.50 -0.89
N ASP A 50 -1.71 -5.58 -1.30
CA ASP A 50 -2.08 -5.91 -2.66
C ASP A 50 -2.25 -4.60 -3.45
N LEU A 51 -1.64 -4.57 -4.63
CA LEU A 51 -1.69 -3.44 -5.54
C LEU A 51 -2.26 -3.89 -6.89
N ASP A 52 -3.11 -3.06 -7.49
CA ASP A 52 -3.52 -3.22 -8.88
C ASP A 52 -3.05 -2.04 -9.74
N ARG A 53 -3.07 -2.23 -11.06
CA ARG A 53 -2.96 -1.16 -12.03
C ARG A 53 -4.15 -1.31 -12.98
N PRO A 54 -5.27 -0.63 -12.74
CA PRO A 54 -6.40 -0.69 -13.64
C PRO A 54 -6.02 -0.15 -15.02
N GLU A 55 -6.43 -0.86 -16.07
CA GLU A 55 -6.30 -0.35 -17.42
C GLU A 55 -7.17 0.90 -17.60
N SER A 56 -6.66 1.86 -18.37
CA SER A 56 -7.47 3.02 -18.74
C SER A 56 -8.59 2.57 -19.68
N GLU A 57 -9.83 2.97 -19.42
CA GLU A 57 -10.93 2.75 -20.35
C GLU A 57 -10.60 3.38 -21.71
N ARG A 58 -10.61 2.57 -22.78
CA ARG A 58 -10.54 3.07 -24.15
C ARG A 58 -11.89 3.67 -24.53
N LEU A 59 -12.10 4.93 -24.14
CA LEU A 59 -13.26 5.71 -24.59
C LEU A 59 -13.05 6.14 -26.04
N VAL A 60 -13.52 5.32 -26.99
CA VAL A 60 -13.60 5.70 -28.40
C VAL A 60 -14.81 6.63 -28.57
N ARG A 61 -14.55 7.92 -28.81
CA ARG A 61 -15.59 8.90 -29.12
C ARG A 61 -15.66 9.13 -30.63
N LYS A 62 -16.84 8.91 -31.22
CA LYS A 62 -17.10 9.25 -32.62
C LYS A 62 -17.53 10.72 -32.67
N ILE A 63 -16.71 11.58 -33.27
CA ILE A 63 -17.03 12.99 -33.52
C ILE A 63 -17.62 13.08 -34.93
N ASN A 64 -18.89 13.49 -35.03
CA ASN A 64 -19.49 13.79 -36.33
C ASN A 64 -19.01 15.15 -36.80
N ILE A 65 -18.48 15.23 -38.03
CA ILE A 65 -18.10 16.49 -38.68
C ILE A 65 -19.24 16.88 -39.61
N SER A 66 -19.86 18.04 -39.38
CA SER A 66 -20.80 18.67 -40.30
C SER A 66 -20.14 19.86 -40.98
N VAL A 67 -20.30 19.96 -42.30
CA VAL A 67 -19.91 21.12 -43.09
C VAL A 67 -21.18 21.92 -43.37
N LYS A 68 -21.16 23.24 -43.13
CA LYS A 68 -22.22 24.15 -43.58
C LYS A 68 -21.90 24.56 -45.03
N ASP A 69 -22.88 24.42 -45.90
CA ASP A 69 -22.88 24.97 -47.26
C ASP A 69 -22.78 26.51 -47.26
#